data_AF-A0A967EAS3-F1
#
_entry.id   AF-A0A967EAS3-F1
#
_cell.length_a   1.000
_cell.length_b   1.000
_cell.length_c   1.000
_cell.angle_alpha   90.00
_cell.angle_beta   90.00
_cell.angle_gamma   90.00
#
_symmetry.space_group_name_H-M   'P 1'
#
loop_
_entity.id
_entity.type
_entity.pdbx_description
1 polymer ?
#
loop_
_entity_poly.entity_id
_entity_poly.type
_entity_poly.pdbx_seq_one_letter_code
_entity_poly.pdbx_strand_id
1 'polypeptide(L)'
;MRIVEAARLITTGRMDPDVLWEVTTVAERVTIALLVGRPDYLPQAASTPTSAWDVMDARCRNLVLRRAPSRIRRRLPGYISTPTPLHAPVVETKKSVTAGAHHTHQYQATSPSSN
;
A
#
# COMPACT_ATOMS: atom_id res chain seq x y z
N MET A 1 21.77 -4.53 10.96
CA MET A 1 22.60 -5.24 9.95
C MET A 1 22.59 -4.50 8.61
N ARG A 2 23.57 -4.69 7.69
CA ARG A 2 23.52 -4.10 6.33
C ARG A 2 22.63 -4.95 5.41
N ILE A 3 21.33 -4.65 5.38
CA ILE A 3 20.27 -5.34 4.60
C ILE A 3 20.69 -5.63 3.14
N VAL A 4 21.29 -4.65 2.45
CA VAL A 4 21.70 -4.79 1.04
C VAL A 4 22.80 -5.83 0.87
N GLU A 5 23.73 -5.86 1.82
CA GLU A 5 24.86 -6.79 1.79
C GLU A 5 24.39 -8.22 2.06
N ALA A 6 23.48 -8.39 3.02
CA ALA A 6 22.84 -9.67 3.27
C ALA A 6 22.06 -10.20 2.04
N ALA A 7 21.29 -9.33 1.38
CA ALA A 7 20.61 -9.69 0.13
C ALA A 7 21.61 -10.09 -0.98
N ARG A 8 22.75 -9.40 -1.07
CA ARG A 8 23.83 -9.74 -2.01
C ARG A 8 24.43 -11.10 -1.68
N LEU A 9 24.77 -11.36 -0.41
CA LEU A 9 25.38 -12.61 0.04
C LEU A 9 24.49 -13.82 -0.28
N ILE A 10 23.18 -13.73 0.02
CA ILE A 10 22.20 -14.75 -0.37
C ILE A 10 22.18 -14.96 -1.88
N THR A 11 22.07 -13.87 -2.65
CA THR A 11 21.98 -13.96 -4.12
C THR A 11 23.25 -14.58 -4.74
N THR A 12 24.41 -14.38 -4.12
CA THR A 12 25.70 -14.96 -4.54
C THR A 12 25.98 -16.35 -3.97
N GLY A 13 25.07 -16.92 -3.17
CA GLY A 13 25.28 -18.23 -2.52
C GLY A 13 26.39 -18.25 -1.47
N ARG A 14 26.78 -17.09 -0.95
CA ARG A 14 27.86 -16.92 0.05
C ARG A 14 27.36 -17.01 1.49
N MET A 15 26.05 -17.07 1.69
CA MET A 15 25.43 -17.16 3.00
C MET A 15 24.12 -17.94 2.89
N ASP A 16 23.92 -18.85 3.85
CA ASP A 16 22.66 -19.58 4.01
C ASP A 16 21.59 -18.61 4.57
N PRO A 17 20.42 -18.50 3.91
CA PRO A 17 19.29 -17.74 4.43
C PRO A 17 18.88 -18.15 5.85
N ASP A 18 18.96 -19.43 6.22
CA ASP A 18 18.46 -19.90 7.51
C ASP A 18 19.28 -19.33 8.68
N VAL A 19 20.61 -19.30 8.54
CA VAL A 19 21.53 -18.66 9.50
C VAL A 19 21.27 -17.16 9.60
N LEU A 20 20.91 -16.53 8.48
CA LEU A 20 20.59 -15.10 8.45
C LEU A 20 19.30 -14.80 9.22
N TRP A 21 18.31 -15.68 9.14
CA TRP A 21 17.02 -15.49 9.80
C TRP A 21 17.09 -15.52 11.32
N GLU A 22 18.08 -16.20 11.89
CA GLU A 22 18.34 -16.22 13.33
C GLU A 22 18.79 -14.87 13.88
N VAL A 23 19.43 -14.04 13.05
CA VAL A 23 20.04 -12.76 13.46
C VAL A 23 19.32 -11.53 12.90
N THR A 24 18.31 -11.72 12.05
CA THR A 24 17.51 -10.63 11.48
C THR A 24 16.21 -10.39 12.21
N THR A 25 15.82 -9.12 12.30
CA THR A 25 14.44 -8.77 12.63
C THR A 25 13.47 -9.17 11.52
N VAL A 26 12.19 -9.32 11.86
CA VAL A 26 11.13 -9.63 10.88
C VAL A 26 11.09 -8.59 9.74
N ALA A 27 11.25 -7.30 10.07
CA ALA A 27 11.30 -6.22 9.10
C ALA A 27 12.51 -6.35 8.15
N GLU A 28 13.69 -6.67 8.68
CA GLU A 28 14.88 -6.91 7.86
C GLU A 28 14.70 -8.12 6.95
N ARG A 29 14.17 -9.24 7.47
CA ARG A 29 13.89 -10.45 6.68
C ARG A 29 12.94 -10.17 5.51
N VAL A 30 11.84 -9.47 5.76
CA VAL A 30 10.90 -9.06 4.70
C VAL A 30 11.61 -8.20 3.66
N THR A 31 12.41 -7.22 4.11
CA THR A 31 13.17 -6.34 3.20
C THR A 31 14.14 -7.12 2.32
N ILE A 32 14.88 -8.07 2.90
CA ILE A 32 15.83 -8.92 2.19
C ILE A 32 15.10 -9.82 1.18
N ALA A 33 14.00 -10.46 1.59
CA ALA A 33 13.18 -11.30 0.73
C ALA A 33 12.68 -10.52 -0.51
N LEU A 34 12.25 -9.27 -0.34
CA LEU A 34 11.82 -8.40 -1.43
C LEU A 34 12.97 -7.99 -2.37
N LEU A 35 14.16 -7.71 -1.83
CA LEU A 35 15.34 -7.34 -2.62
C LEU A 35 15.88 -8.51 -3.47
N VAL A 36 15.91 -9.71 -2.88
CA VAL A 36 16.25 -10.97 -3.59
C VAL A 36 15.11 -11.38 -4.52
N GLY A 37 13.89 -10.94 -4.21
CA GLY A 37 12.66 -11.27 -4.90
C GLY A 37 12.17 -12.69 -4.58
N ARG A 38 12.52 -13.30 -3.46
CA ARG A 38 12.10 -14.66 -3.14
C ARG A 38 10.91 -14.58 -2.17
N PRO A 39 9.65 -14.73 -2.65
CA PRO A 39 8.49 -14.69 -1.78
C PRO A 39 8.51 -15.84 -0.75
N ASP A 40 9.14 -16.97 -1.07
CA ASP A 40 9.34 -18.11 -0.16
C ASP A 40 10.08 -17.73 1.13
N TYR A 41 10.84 -16.63 1.13
CA TYR A 41 11.58 -16.16 2.30
C TYR A 41 10.74 -15.26 3.22
N LEU A 42 9.54 -14.87 2.79
CA LEU A 42 8.65 -14.06 3.61
C LEU A 42 8.14 -14.89 4.81
N PRO A 43 8.11 -14.30 6.01
CA PRO A 43 7.38 -14.87 7.14
C PRO A 43 5.90 -15.07 6.79
N GLN A 44 5.24 -16.07 7.38
CA GLN A 44 3.82 -16.36 7.11
C GLN A 44 2.92 -15.14 7.37
N ALA A 45 3.20 -14.37 8.42
CA ALA A 45 2.50 -13.12 8.76
C ALA A 45 2.68 -12.02 7.69
N ALA A 46 3.73 -12.08 6.90
CA ALA A 46 4.09 -11.12 5.84
C ALA A 46 3.98 -11.73 4.43
N SER A 47 3.17 -12.79 4.26
CA SER A 47 3.00 -13.51 2.99
C SER A 47 2.22 -12.73 1.94
N THR A 48 1.53 -11.65 2.33
CA THR A 48 0.78 -10.77 1.42
C THR A 48 1.53 -9.47 1.19
N PRO A 49 1.35 -8.78 0.04
CA PRO A 49 1.98 -7.49 -0.22
C PRO A 49 1.69 -6.45 0.87
N THR A 50 0.44 -6.36 1.33
CA THR A 50 0.02 -5.41 2.36
C THR A 50 0.69 -5.72 3.69
N SER A 51 0.63 -6.98 4.14
CA SER A 51 1.22 -7.34 5.43
C SER A 51 2.75 -7.24 5.43
N ALA A 52 3.41 -7.54 4.30
CA ALA A 52 4.85 -7.28 4.14
C ALA A 52 5.18 -5.78 4.21
N TRP A 53 4.34 -4.92 3.63
CA TRP A 53 4.53 -3.47 3.67
C TRP A 53 4.35 -2.91 5.09
N ASP A 54 3.36 -3.40 5.82
CA ASP A 54 3.05 -2.96 7.18
C ASP A 54 4.14 -3.33 8.18
N VAL A 55 4.76 -4.51 8.01
CA VAL A 55 5.87 -4.99 8.85
C VAL A 55 7.16 -4.18 8.66
N MET A 56 7.40 -3.61 7.48
CA MET A 56 8.61 -2.83 7.22
C MET A 56 8.55 -1.42 7.84
N ASP A 57 9.67 -0.97 8.41
CA ASP A 57 9.83 0.43 8.82
C ASP A 57 10.00 1.38 7.60
N ALA A 58 9.91 2.69 7.84
CA ALA A 58 10.03 3.70 6.79
C ALA A 58 11.37 3.66 6.03
N ARG A 59 12.44 3.21 6.70
CA ARG A 59 13.79 3.09 6.11
C ARG A 59 13.85 1.90 5.16
N CYS A 60 13.27 0.77 5.54
CA CYS A 60 13.18 -0.47 4.77
C CYS A 60 12.31 -0.27 3.53
N ARG A 61 11.15 0.39 3.67
CA ARG A 61 10.28 0.78 2.55
C ARG A 61 11.05 1.63 1.53
N ASN A 62 11.73 2.68 1.99
CA ASN A 62 12.56 3.53 1.12
C ASN A 62 13.65 2.76 0.38
N LEU A 63 14.32 1.82 1.07
CA LEU A 63 15.38 1.02 0.48
C LEU A 63 14.85 0.13 -0.66
N VAL A 64 13.73 -0.54 -0.41
CA VAL A 64 13.08 -1.46 -1.36
C VAL A 64 12.62 -0.72 -2.61
N LEU A 65 11.99 0.44 -2.43
CA LEU A 65 11.58 1.31 -3.54
C LEU A 65 12.75 1.76 -4.41
N ARG A 66 13.90 2.10 -3.81
CA ARG A 66 15.09 2.57 -4.55
C ARG A 66 15.81 1.45 -5.30
N ARG A 67 15.80 0.22 -4.76
CA ARG A 67 16.69 -0.86 -5.23
C ARG A 67 16.00 -1.95 -6.04
N ALA A 68 14.70 -2.15 -5.86
CA ALA A 68 13.99 -3.27 -6.49
C ALA A 68 12.63 -2.93 -7.14
N PRO A 69 12.40 -1.73 -7.72
CA PRO A 69 11.06 -1.35 -8.20
C PRO A 69 10.49 -2.30 -9.25
N SER A 70 11.33 -2.82 -10.15
CA SER A 70 10.91 -3.75 -11.21
C SER A 70 10.80 -5.22 -10.76
N ARG A 71 11.58 -5.63 -9.75
CA ARG A 71 11.53 -6.99 -9.19
C ARG A 71 10.31 -7.20 -8.32
N ILE A 72 9.95 -6.18 -7.54
CA ILE A 72 8.76 -6.22 -6.71
C ILE A 72 7.51 -6.33 -7.58
N ARG A 73 7.39 -5.51 -8.64
CA ARG A 73 6.23 -5.57 -9.56
C ARG A 73 6.08 -6.92 -10.27
N ARG A 74 7.19 -7.61 -10.56
CA ARG A 74 7.17 -8.92 -11.23
C ARG A 74 6.89 -10.10 -10.29
N ARG A 75 7.35 -10.03 -9.04
CA ARG A 75 7.27 -11.16 -8.11
C ARG A 75 6.18 -11.00 -7.06
N LEU A 76 5.60 -9.81 -6.94
CA LEU A 76 4.43 -9.48 -6.14
C LEU A 76 3.45 -8.65 -7.00
N PRO A 77 2.69 -9.28 -7.91
CA PRO A 77 1.63 -8.59 -8.64
C PRO A 77 0.62 -8.03 -7.64
N GLY A 78 0.44 -6.70 -7.65
CA GLY A 78 -0.36 -5.96 -6.65
C GLY A 78 0.43 -4.96 -5.81
N TYR A 79 1.77 -4.98 -5.89
CA TYR A 79 2.60 -3.95 -5.27
C TYR A 79 2.52 -2.63 -6.05
N ILE A 80 1.48 -1.85 -5.76
CA ILE A 80 1.37 -0.47 -6.22
C ILE A 80 2.05 0.39 -5.15
N SER A 81 3.21 0.95 -5.49
CA SER A 81 3.87 2.00 -4.71
C SER A 81 3.10 3.31 -4.85
N THR A 82 1.83 3.31 -4.47
CA THR A 82 1.15 4.56 -4.13
C THR A 82 1.49 4.82 -2.68
N PRO A 83 2.18 5.92 -2.33
CA PRO A 83 2.16 6.38 -0.95
C PRO A 83 0.68 6.54 -0.59
N THR A 84 0.15 5.67 0.26
CA THR A 84 -1.17 5.87 0.84
C THR A 84 -1.09 7.24 1.50
N PRO A 85 -1.89 8.24 1.07
CA PRO A 85 -1.99 9.47 1.85
C PRO A 85 -2.48 9.01 3.22
N LEU A 86 -1.66 9.23 4.25
CA LEU A 86 -2.08 9.09 5.63
C LEU A 86 -3.39 9.86 5.78
N HIS A 87 -4.47 9.13 5.99
CA HIS A 87 -5.63 9.51 6.79
C HIS A 87 -5.90 11.02 6.79
N ALA A 88 -6.63 11.51 5.79
CA ALA A 88 -7.32 12.79 5.98
C ALA A 88 -8.25 12.59 7.19
N PRO A 89 -8.12 13.40 8.26
CA PRO A 89 -9.03 13.30 9.38
C PRO A 89 -10.44 13.52 8.83
N VAL A 90 -11.36 12.65 9.22
CA VAL A 90 -12.79 12.88 9.09
C VAL A 90 -13.07 14.17 9.86
N VAL A 91 -13.05 15.30 9.15
CA VAL A 91 -13.55 16.56 9.69
C VAL A 91 -15.05 16.41 9.68
N GLU A 92 -15.58 16.01 10.84
CA GLU A 92 -16.93 16.30 11.26
C GLU A 92 -17.18 17.79 11.00
N THR A 93 -17.90 18.10 9.92
CA THR A 93 -18.46 19.43 9.72
C THR A 93 -19.96 19.32 9.88
N LYS A 94 -20.41 19.47 11.13
CA LYS A 94 -21.73 20.05 11.39
C LYS A 94 -21.78 21.45 10.78
N LYS A 95 -23.00 21.84 10.35
CA LYS A 95 -23.45 23.11 9.75
C LYS A 95 -23.51 23.06 8.22
N SER A 96 -24.54 23.58 7.55
CA SER A 96 -25.71 24.32 8.00
C SER A 96 -26.71 24.29 6.84
N VAL A 97 -27.99 24.40 7.19
CA VAL A 97 -29.06 24.85 6.28
C VAL A 97 -28.60 26.07 5.49
N THR A 98 -28.60 25.98 4.16
CA THR A 98 -28.74 27.13 3.27
C THR A 98 -29.51 26.68 2.02
N ALA A 99 -30.53 27.47 1.70
CA ALA A 99 -31.54 27.26 0.68
C ALA A 99 -31.04 27.44 -0.77
N GLY A 100 -31.85 26.91 -1.70
CA GLY A 100 -31.91 27.29 -3.12
C GLY A 100 -30.97 26.48 -4.02
N ALA A 101 -31.36 25.97 -5.19
CA ALA A 101 -32.59 26.08 -5.96
C ALA A 101 -32.58 24.98 -7.04
N HIS A 102 -33.67 24.91 -7.82
CA HIS A 102 -33.89 24.13 -9.05
C HIS A 102 -34.42 22.70 -8.87
N HIS A 103 -35.75 22.58 -8.94
CA HIS A 103 -36.35 21.63 -9.89
C HIS A 103 -37.70 22.15 -10.38
N THR A 104 -37.90 21.89 -11.67
CA THR A 104 -38.90 22.46 -12.57
C THR A 104 -40.01 21.44 -12.83
N HIS A 105 -41.22 21.96 -13.10
CA HIS A 105 -42.42 21.32 -13.65
C HIS A 105 -43.10 20.21 -12.82
N GLN A 106 -44.30 20.52 -12.31
CA GLN A 106 -45.58 20.08 -12.89
C GLN A 106 -46.75 20.74 -12.13
N TYR A 107 -47.49 21.63 -12.78
CA TYR A 107 -48.85 22.00 -12.36
C TYR A 107 -49.79 21.73 -13.53
N GLN A 108 -50.75 20.86 -13.26
CA GLN A 108 -51.79 20.39 -14.14
C GLN A 108 -53.08 21.17 -13.83
N ALA A 109 -53.85 21.45 -14.89
CA ALA A 109 -55.24 21.94 -14.94
C ALA A 109 -55.49 23.36 -14.37
N THR A 110 -56.08 24.28 -15.13
CA THR A 110 -57.51 24.24 -15.48
C THR A 110 -57.82 25.23 -16.61
N SER A 111 -58.60 24.79 -17.60
CA SER A 111 -59.42 25.68 -18.45
C SER A 111 -60.64 26.14 -17.63
N PRO A 112 -61.31 27.28 -17.93
CA PRO A 112 -62.11 27.39 -19.16
C PRO A 112 -62.05 28.75 -19.87
N SER A 113 -62.50 28.70 -21.11
CA SER A 113 -62.67 29.78 -22.06
C SER A 113 -64.08 30.38 -21.96
N SER A 114 -64.11 31.71 -22.18
CA SER A 114 -65.15 32.51 -22.84
C SER A 114 -66.42 32.96 -22.12
N ASN A 115 -66.63 34.28 -22.29
CA ASN A 115 -67.84 35.12 -22.35
C ASN A 115 -68.82 35.13 -21.18
#